data_AF-A0A937A6Y3-F1
#
_entry.id   AF-A0A937A6Y3-F1
#
_cell.length_a   1.000
_cell.length_b   1.000
_cell.length_c   1.000
_cell.angle_alpha   90.00
_cell.angle_beta   90.00
_cell.angle_gamma   90.00
#
_symmetry.space_group_name_H-M   'P 1'
#
loop_
_entity.id
_entity.type
_entity.pdbx_description
1 polymer ?
#
loop_
_entity_poly.entity_id
_entity_poly.type
_entity_poly.pdbx_seq_one_letter_code
_entity_poly.pdbx_strand_id
1 'polypeptide(L)'
;MIHKISILLGLIILVSCSKQTQEKTDREKPKVALEKKTLTKESPANVEGTKKLKPVPKSELSDCDKYWRRRFPKDSVKVNYINQVLSRAELSENNRDLLSALKNDEKQSLAFKEVLSPIFRVTDSAIGILTYPKYKRVDNRQIPVSQEMDLINKVDTSSEFSIEDLGKLKFYPMVLDSMYKSTSKPTINYYKINGTGTTKITELGSYFDECLEFYLYSLDTTSISKSDKILFSSPLKLDLIFESNPTVDSIIRSDYKKECLDCPNSNQYQKTFARIEGSDNLFFVYADTFPINDELDTPSRALVYRNKENEIIYLWYEEIDFFGCSCL
;
A
#
# COMPACT_ATOMS: atom_id res chain seq x y z
N MET A 1 -15.19 71.28 -17.54
CA MET A 1 -14.63 69.93 -17.76
C MET A 1 -15.79 68.95 -17.64
N ILE A 2 -16.63 68.69 -18.64
CA ILE A 2 -16.48 68.18 -20.02
C ILE A 2 -15.86 66.76 -20.08
N HIS A 3 -16.68 65.86 -20.61
CA HIS A 3 -16.67 64.39 -20.69
C HIS A 3 -15.49 63.68 -21.41
N LYS A 4 -15.37 62.36 -21.17
CA LYS A 4 -15.46 61.20 -22.13
C LYS A 4 -14.76 59.98 -21.49
N ILE A 5 -15.39 58.84 -21.20
CA ILE A 5 -15.92 57.73 -22.03
C ILE A 5 -14.94 57.22 -23.11
N SER A 6 -14.48 55.97 -22.93
CA SER A 6 -14.39 54.85 -23.91
C SER A 6 -13.66 53.68 -23.24
N ILE A 7 -14.30 52.54 -22.93
CA ILE A 7 -14.79 51.44 -23.79
C ILE A 7 -13.66 50.62 -24.44
N LEU A 8 -13.48 49.38 -23.95
CA LEU A 8 -13.35 48.13 -24.73
C LEU A 8 -13.51 46.95 -23.74
N LEU A 9 -14.61 46.16 -23.69
CA LEU A 9 -15.02 45.08 -24.61
C LEU A 9 -13.83 44.20 -25.02
N GLY A 10 -13.80 42.88 -24.82
CA GLY A 10 -14.74 41.90 -24.30
C GLY A 10 -14.21 40.50 -24.65
N LEU A 11 -14.63 39.46 -23.93
CA LEU A 11 -15.11 38.19 -24.50
C LEU A 11 -15.56 37.30 -23.32
N ILE A 12 -16.87 37.28 -23.08
CA ILE A 12 -17.52 36.26 -22.27
C ILE A 12 -17.95 35.18 -23.26
N ILE A 13 -17.28 34.02 -23.22
CA ILE A 13 -17.73 32.84 -23.96
C ILE A 13 -18.84 32.20 -23.13
N LEU A 14 -20.06 32.38 -23.62
CA LEU A 14 -21.22 31.57 -23.30
C LEU A 14 -21.00 30.17 -23.87
N VAL A 15 -20.92 29.14 -23.03
CA VAL A 15 -21.20 27.77 -23.45
C VAL A 15 -22.58 27.38 -22.92
N SER A 16 -23.42 27.12 -23.90
CA SER A 16 -24.84 26.84 -23.81
C SER A 16 -25.12 25.48 -23.15
N CYS A 17 -26.04 25.49 -22.19
CA CYS A 17 -26.79 24.31 -21.78
C CYS A 17 -27.61 23.79 -22.95
N SER A 18 -27.22 22.64 -23.53
CA SER A 18 -28.14 21.85 -24.33
C SER A 18 -28.86 20.86 -23.41
N LYS A 19 -30.16 21.11 -23.24
CA LYS A 19 -31.13 20.16 -22.70
C LYS A 19 -31.17 18.96 -23.64
N GLN A 20 -30.78 17.78 -23.17
CA GLN A 20 -31.18 16.53 -23.80
C GLN A 20 -32.46 16.02 -23.13
N THR A 21 -33.45 15.84 -23.98
CA THR A 21 -34.80 15.36 -23.74
C THR A 21 -34.78 13.97 -23.11
N GLN A 22 -35.57 13.79 -22.05
CA GLN A 22 -35.96 12.49 -21.54
C GLN A 22 -36.79 11.76 -22.60
N GLU A 23 -36.25 10.67 -23.14
CA GLU A 23 -37.04 9.66 -23.82
C GLU A 23 -37.30 8.53 -22.83
N LYS A 24 -38.55 8.44 -22.36
CA LYS A 24 -39.06 7.28 -21.65
C LYS A 24 -39.08 6.11 -22.64
N THR A 25 -38.32 5.06 -22.36
CA THR A 25 -38.58 3.75 -22.93
C THR A 25 -38.81 2.79 -21.78
N ASP A 26 -40.07 2.40 -21.60
CA ASP A 26 -40.46 1.27 -20.79
C ASP A 26 -39.72 0.02 -21.29
N ARG A 27 -38.80 -0.51 -20.47
CA ARG A 27 -38.28 -1.86 -20.66
C ARG A 27 -38.83 -2.74 -19.56
N GLU A 28 -39.73 -3.62 -19.99
CA GLU A 28 -40.23 -4.77 -19.26
C GLU A 28 -39.08 -5.58 -18.65
N LYS A 29 -39.26 -5.94 -17.37
CA LYS A 29 -38.42 -6.92 -16.68
C LYS A 29 -38.58 -8.29 -17.36
N PRO A 30 -37.51 -8.94 -17.85
CA PRO A 30 -37.60 -10.35 -18.18
C PRO A 30 -37.66 -11.15 -16.86
N LYS A 31 -38.80 -11.79 -16.61
CA LYS A 31 -38.93 -12.87 -15.62
C LYS A 31 -38.06 -14.04 -16.09
N VAL A 32 -36.91 -14.24 -15.45
CA VAL A 32 -36.15 -15.48 -15.61
C VAL A 32 -36.84 -16.54 -14.74
N ALA A 33 -37.55 -17.44 -15.41
CA ALA A 33 -38.08 -18.66 -14.82
C ALA A 33 -36.92 -19.59 -14.46
N LEU A 34 -36.84 -19.96 -13.18
CA LEU A 34 -35.90 -20.93 -12.66
C LEU A 34 -36.39 -22.34 -13.03
N GLU A 35 -36.01 -22.84 -14.22
CA GLU A 35 -36.20 -24.26 -14.55
C GLU A 35 -35.19 -25.11 -13.77
N LYS A 36 -35.69 -25.83 -12.75
CA LYS A 36 -35.01 -26.97 -12.16
C LYS A 36 -34.88 -28.08 -13.21
N LYS A 37 -33.70 -28.20 -13.84
CA LYS A 37 -33.32 -29.42 -14.56
C LYS A 37 -32.60 -30.39 -13.63
N THR A 38 -33.29 -31.49 -13.40
CA THR A 38 -32.88 -32.71 -12.73
C THR A 38 -31.57 -33.25 -13.29
N LEU A 39 -30.58 -33.46 -12.43
CA LEU A 39 -29.35 -34.18 -12.72
C LEU A 39 -29.66 -35.68 -12.89
N THR A 40 -29.62 -36.15 -14.12
CA THR A 40 -29.61 -37.58 -14.44
C THR A 40 -28.16 -38.08 -14.31
N LYS A 41 -27.96 -39.12 -13.49
CA LYS A 41 -26.69 -39.83 -13.34
C LYS A 41 -26.31 -40.51 -14.66
N GLU A 42 -25.23 -40.07 -15.29
CA GLU A 42 -24.51 -40.88 -16.29
C GLU A 42 -23.26 -41.49 -15.66
N SER A 43 -23.08 -42.76 -15.99
CA SER A 43 -22.08 -43.70 -15.48
C SER A 43 -20.66 -43.36 -15.97
N PRO A 44 -19.59 -43.66 -15.21
CA PRO A 44 -18.24 -43.35 -15.63
C PRO A 44 -17.76 -44.32 -16.73
N ALA A 45 -17.52 -43.80 -17.92
CA ALA A 45 -16.81 -44.49 -18.98
C ALA A 45 -15.29 -44.43 -18.72
N ASN A 46 -14.66 -45.60 -18.80
CA ASN A 46 -13.22 -45.83 -18.77
C ASN A 46 -12.46 -44.88 -19.74
N VAL A 47 -11.49 -44.14 -19.22
CA VAL A 47 -10.41 -43.56 -20.02
C VAL A 47 -9.08 -44.07 -19.46
N GLU A 48 -8.66 -45.18 -20.02
CA GLU A 48 -7.31 -45.73 -19.92
C GLU A 48 -6.42 -44.95 -20.88
N GLY A 49 -5.35 -44.32 -20.38
CA GLY A 49 -4.46 -43.52 -21.23
C GLY A 49 -3.52 -42.58 -20.48
N THR A 50 -2.78 -43.09 -19.50
CA THR A 50 -1.71 -42.36 -18.82
C THR A 50 -0.56 -42.07 -19.80
N LYS A 51 -0.67 -40.97 -20.56
CA LYS A 51 0.47 -40.35 -21.22
C LYS A 51 1.44 -39.91 -20.13
N LYS A 52 2.56 -40.63 -20.01
CA LYS A 52 3.73 -40.22 -19.21
C LYS A 52 4.06 -38.77 -19.53
N LEU A 53 3.76 -37.86 -18.59
CA LEU A 53 4.26 -36.50 -18.62
C LEU A 53 5.79 -36.59 -18.65
N LYS A 54 6.38 -36.13 -19.76
CA LYS A 54 7.82 -35.91 -19.82
C LYS A 54 8.18 -34.96 -18.67
N PRO A 55 9.28 -35.21 -17.94
CA PRO A 55 9.75 -34.27 -16.94
C PRO A 55 9.97 -32.93 -17.61
N VAL A 56 9.26 -31.91 -17.13
CA VAL A 56 9.47 -30.52 -17.52
C VAL A 56 10.95 -30.21 -17.25
N PRO A 57 11.72 -29.74 -18.24
CA PRO A 57 13.10 -29.33 -18.02
C PRO A 57 13.11 -28.30 -16.89
N LYS A 58 14.14 -28.30 -16.02
CA LYS A 58 14.39 -27.19 -15.09
C LYS A 58 14.49 -25.91 -15.93
N SER A 59 13.38 -25.20 -16.09
CA SER A 59 13.29 -24.05 -16.98
C SER A 59 14.24 -23.00 -16.44
N GLU A 60 15.17 -22.54 -17.26
CA GLU A 60 15.92 -21.33 -16.97
C GLU A 60 14.92 -20.23 -16.62
N LEU A 61 15.17 -19.52 -15.51
CA LEU A 61 14.30 -18.44 -15.08
C LEU A 61 14.19 -17.40 -16.20
N SER A 62 12.98 -16.90 -16.44
CA SER A 62 12.80 -15.78 -17.37
C SER A 62 13.59 -14.56 -16.90
N ASP A 63 13.88 -13.62 -17.79
CA ASP A 63 14.59 -12.40 -17.38
C ASP A 63 13.77 -11.55 -16.41
N CYS A 64 12.43 -11.59 -16.51
CA CYS A 64 11.54 -10.95 -15.54
C CYS A 64 11.54 -11.66 -14.18
N ASP A 65 11.62 -13.00 -14.13
CA ASP A 65 11.80 -13.72 -12.87
C ASP A 65 13.11 -13.33 -12.17
N LYS A 66 14.19 -13.18 -12.94
CA LYS A 66 15.49 -12.74 -12.41
C LYS A 66 15.39 -11.31 -11.89
N TYR A 67 14.76 -10.42 -12.66
CA TYR A 67 14.51 -9.03 -12.29
C TYR A 67 13.80 -8.91 -10.94
N TRP A 68 12.63 -9.55 -10.81
CA TRP A 68 11.83 -9.49 -9.59
C TRP A 68 12.51 -10.16 -8.39
N ARG A 69 13.12 -11.35 -8.58
CA ARG A 69 13.82 -12.05 -7.48
C ARG A 69 15.03 -11.30 -6.96
N ARG A 70 15.69 -10.51 -7.81
CA ARG A 70 16.80 -9.65 -7.38
C ARG A 70 16.27 -8.47 -6.56
N ARG A 71 15.25 -7.78 -7.07
CA ARG A 71 14.73 -6.55 -6.46
C ARG A 71 13.96 -6.83 -5.17
N PHE A 72 13.18 -7.92 -5.13
CA PHE A 72 12.39 -8.40 -4.00
C PHE A 72 12.88 -9.79 -3.58
N PRO A 73 14.03 -9.87 -2.89
CA PRO A 73 14.60 -11.15 -2.51
C PRO A 73 13.74 -11.86 -1.48
N LYS A 74 13.84 -13.20 -1.46
CA LYS A 74 13.28 -14.02 -0.38
C LYS A 74 13.88 -13.60 0.97
N ASP A 75 13.14 -13.83 2.05
CA ASP A 75 13.53 -13.41 3.40
C ASP A 75 14.93 -13.89 3.82
N SER A 76 15.33 -15.12 3.47
CA SER A 76 16.68 -15.62 3.76
C SER A 76 17.80 -14.80 3.11
N VAL A 77 17.58 -14.32 1.88
CA VAL A 77 18.53 -13.48 1.15
C VAL A 77 18.49 -12.04 1.67
N LYS A 78 17.29 -11.53 1.97
CA LYS A 78 17.09 -10.22 2.64
C LYS A 78 17.87 -10.13 3.95
N VAL A 79 17.77 -11.16 4.80
CA VAL A 79 18.51 -11.27 6.08
C VAL A 79 20.02 -11.23 5.87
N ASN A 80 20.55 -11.84 4.79
CA ASN A 80 21.97 -11.77 4.49
C ASN A 80 22.43 -10.35 4.17
N TYR A 81 21.67 -9.57 3.41
CA TYR A 81 21.99 -8.16 3.16
C TYR A 81 21.98 -7.35 4.46
N ILE A 82 20.98 -7.57 5.33
CA ILE A 82 20.92 -6.88 6.62
C ILE A 82 22.15 -7.23 7.49
N ASN A 83 22.55 -8.51 7.56
CA ASN A 83 23.75 -8.93 8.29
C ASN A 83 25.04 -8.31 7.74
N GLN A 84 25.13 -8.13 6.41
CA GLN A 84 26.27 -7.45 5.80
C GLN A 84 26.35 -5.98 6.23
N VAL A 85 25.22 -5.29 6.35
CA VAL A 85 25.22 -3.91 6.84
C VAL A 85 25.58 -3.87 8.33
N LEU A 86 24.95 -4.70 9.16
CA LEU A 86 25.21 -4.75 10.61
C LEU A 86 26.68 -5.00 10.98
N SER A 87 27.41 -5.75 10.15
CA SER A 87 28.81 -6.12 10.38
C SER A 87 29.84 -5.08 9.90
N ARG A 88 29.44 -4.13 9.06
CA ARG A 88 30.38 -3.21 8.38
C ARG A 88 30.12 -1.74 8.64
N ALA A 89 28.88 -1.38 8.94
CA ALA A 89 28.46 0.00 9.09
C ALA A 89 28.66 0.51 10.53
N GLU A 90 29.04 1.77 10.66
CA GLU A 90 29.15 2.49 11.95
C GLU A 90 27.75 2.96 12.39
N LEU A 91 26.84 2.00 12.52
CA LEU A 91 25.45 2.28 12.90
C LEU A 91 25.34 2.66 14.37
N SER A 92 24.46 3.62 14.65
CA SER A 92 23.94 3.88 15.99
C SER A 92 23.17 2.67 16.54
N GLU A 93 22.95 2.64 17.85
CA GLU A 93 22.15 1.60 18.52
C GLU A 93 20.73 1.52 17.96
N ASN A 94 20.06 2.67 17.79
CA ASN A 94 18.73 2.79 17.18
C ASN A 94 18.66 2.10 15.80
N ASN A 95 19.65 2.33 14.94
CA ASN A 95 19.67 1.75 13.60
C ASN A 95 20.04 0.26 13.62
N ARG A 96 20.83 -0.19 14.60
CA ARG A 96 21.08 -1.63 14.82
C ARG A 96 19.82 -2.35 15.27
N ASP A 97 19.01 -1.72 16.12
CA ASP A 97 17.72 -2.25 16.58
C ASP A 97 16.73 -2.35 15.43
N LEU A 98 16.62 -1.30 14.59
CA LEU A 98 15.81 -1.33 13.38
C LEU A 98 16.15 -2.54 12.50
N LEU A 99 17.44 -2.66 12.14
CA LEU A 99 17.89 -3.73 11.25
C LEU A 99 17.73 -5.11 11.87
N SER A 100 17.97 -5.23 13.18
CA SER A 100 17.77 -6.50 13.90
C SER A 100 16.30 -6.89 13.96
N ALA A 101 15.40 -5.93 14.16
CA ALA A 101 13.96 -6.14 14.14
C ALA A 101 13.47 -6.53 12.74
N LEU A 102 13.93 -5.86 11.67
CA LEU A 102 13.57 -6.19 10.28
C LEU A 102 13.96 -7.61 9.86
N LYS A 103 14.99 -8.21 10.48
CA LYS A 103 15.36 -9.61 10.23
C LYS A 103 14.35 -10.61 10.78
N ASN A 104 13.72 -10.26 11.90
CA ASN A 104 12.86 -11.13 12.69
C ASN A 104 11.39 -10.73 12.55
N ASP A 105 11.06 -9.87 11.58
CA ASP A 105 9.74 -9.28 11.45
C ASP A 105 8.69 -10.35 11.11
N GLU A 106 7.86 -10.68 12.09
CA GLU A 106 6.73 -11.56 11.93
C GLU A 106 5.54 -10.75 11.41
N LYS A 107 5.23 -10.90 10.11
CA LYS A 107 4.13 -10.20 9.40
C LYS A 107 2.72 -10.42 9.96
N GLN A 108 2.56 -11.05 11.13
CA GLN A 108 1.27 -11.35 11.73
C GLN A 108 0.87 -10.37 12.84
N SER A 109 1.65 -9.32 13.13
CA SER A 109 1.25 -8.31 14.11
C SER A 109 0.30 -7.24 13.54
N LEU A 110 -0.34 -6.47 14.44
CA LEU A 110 -1.11 -5.27 14.07
C LEU A 110 -0.18 -4.27 13.38
N ALA A 111 -0.65 -3.58 12.34
CA ALA A 111 0.20 -2.74 11.51
C ALA A 111 1.01 -1.68 12.29
N PHE A 112 0.46 -1.07 13.34
CA PHE A 112 1.19 -0.08 14.16
C PHE A 112 2.30 -0.67 15.05
N LYS A 113 2.42 -2.01 15.12
CA LYS A 113 3.48 -2.73 15.83
C LYS A 113 4.56 -3.25 14.87
N GLU A 114 4.31 -3.23 13.57
CA GLU A 114 5.30 -3.63 12.57
C GLU A 114 6.52 -2.70 12.62
N VAL A 115 7.68 -3.22 12.25
CA VAL A 115 8.96 -2.48 12.37
C VAL A 115 8.95 -1.20 11.55
N LEU A 116 8.36 -1.27 10.36
CA LEU A 116 8.11 -0.16 9.46
C LEU A 116 6.70 -0.29 8.92
N SER A 117 5.90 0.77 9.07
CA SER A 117 4.52 0.79 8.59
C SER A 117 4.29 2.05 7.75
N PRO A 118 3.68 1.92 6.57
CA PRO A 118 3.58 3.05 5.66
C PRO A 118 2.48 4.00 6.15
N ILE A 119 2.73 5.30 6.05
CA ILE A 119 1.72 6.33 6.35
C ILE A 119 1.28 6.98 5.06
N PHE A 120 -0.04 7.05 4.90
CA PHE A 120 -0.67 7.73 3.78
C PHE A 120 -1.75 8.68 4.26
N ARG A 121 -1.94 9.76 3.51
CA ARG A 121 -3.06 10.66 3.66
C ARG A 121 -4.09 10.29 2.60
N VAL A 122 -5.17 9.64 3.03
CA VAL A 122 -6.27 9.19 2.17
C VAL A 122 -7.24 10.34 1.88
N THR A 123 -7.48 11.20 2.88
CA THR A 123 -8.28 12.43 2.74
C THR A 123 -7.67 13.56 3.55
N ASP A 124 -8.23 14.77 3.45
CA ASP A 124 -7.81 15.92 4.25
C ASP A 124 -7.83 15.66 5.76
N SER A 125 -8.74 14.80 6.22
CA SER A 125 -8.93 14.44 7.63
C SER A 125 -8.41 13.04 7.97
N ALA A 126 -8.18 12.17 6.99
CA ALA A 126 -7.73 10.80 7.20
C ALA A 126 -6.25 10.65 6.83
N ILE A 127 -5.39 10.66 7.84
CA ILE A 127 -3.98 10.27 7.74
C ILE A 127 -3.69 9.18 8.75
N GLY A 128 -3.05 8.11 8.31
CA GLY A 128 -2.92 6.91 9.11
C GLY A 128 -1.92 5.91 8.57
N ILE A 129 -1.65 4.91 9.40
CA ILE A 129 -0.95 3.70 8.97
C ILE A 129 -1.97 2.85 8.21
N LEU A 130 -1.64 2.51 6.97
CA LEU A 130 -2.50 1.68 6.13
C LEU A 130 -1.97 0.25 6.09
N THR A 131 -2.88 -0.72 6.14
CA THR A 131 -2.56 -2.14 5.97
C THR A 131 -3.68 -2.87 5.25
N TYR A 132 -3.36 -4.01 4.65
CA TYR A 132 -4.28 -4.80 3.83
C TYR A 132 -4.79 -6.03 4.56
N PRO A 133 -5.96 -6.56 4.14
CA PRO A 133 -6.41 -7.88 4.54
C PRO A 133 -5.36 -8.96 4.23
N LYS A 134 -5.02 -9.75 5.24
CA LYS A 134 -4.05 -10.84 5.19
C LYS A 134 -4.84 -12.14 5.07
N TYR A 135 -4.44 -13.01 4.14
CA TYR A 135 -5.07 -14.30 3.91
C TYR A 135 -4.07 -15.44 3.98
N LYS A 136 -4.50 -16.57 4.54
CA LYS A 136 -3.75 -17.84 4.52
C LYS A 136 -4.45 -18.83 3.60
N ARG A 137 -3.69 -19.46 2.71
CA ARG A 137 -4.20 -20.55 1.86
C ARG A 137 -4.21 -21.86 2.65
N VAL A 138 -5.39 -22.44 2.85
CA VAL A 138 -5.60 -23.75 3.49
C VAL A 138 -6.59 -24.53 2.63
N ASP A 139 -6.21 -25.74 2.19
CA ASP A 139 -7.07 -26.61 1.37
C ASP A 139 -7.72 -25.92 0.16
N ASN A 140 -6.93 -25.14 -0.59
CA ASN A 140 -7.36 -24.30 -1.71
C ASN A 140 -8.40 -23.22 -1.38
N ARG A 141 -8.62 -22.91 -0.10
CA ARG A 141 -9.42 -21.77 0.34
C ARG A 141 -8.51 -20.67 0.87
N GLN A 142 -8.90 -19.42 0.64
CA GLN A 142 -8.30 -18.27 1.32
C GLN A 142 -9.05 -18.04 2.62
N ILE A 143 -8.34 -18.12 3.75
CA ILE A 143 -8.88 -17.86 5.08
C ILE A 143 -8.34 -16.51 5.53
N PRO A 144 -9.20 -15.54 5.89
CA PRO A 144 -8.73 -14.26 6.40
C PRO A 144 -8.06 -14.47 7.76
N VAL A 145 -6.91 -13.82 7.97
CA VAL A 145 -6.07 -13.91 9.17
C VAL A 145 -5.61 -12.52 9.65
N SER A 146 -6.24 -11.44 9.18
CA SER A 146 -5.95 -10.08 9.64
C SER A 146 -6.41 -9.85 11.07
N GLN A 147 -5.48 -9.42 11.92
CA GLN A 147 -5.80 -9.05 13.30
C GLN A 147 -6.72 -7.81 13.35
N GLU A 148 -6.58 -6.89 12.39
CA GLU A 148 -7.45 -5.73 12.21
C GLU A 148 -8.91 -6.14 12.01
N MET A 149 -9.15 -7.12 11.13
CA MET A 149 -10.48 -7.67 10.87
C MET A 149 -11.05 -8.35 12.12
N ASP A 150 -10.24 -9.15 12.82
CA ASP A 150 -10.64 -9.79 14.08
C ASP A 150 -11.00 -8.78 15.17
N LEU A 151 -10.37 -7.61 15.18
CA LEU A 151 -10.69 -6.54 16.11
C LEU A 151 -12.01 -5.85 15.76
N ILE A 152 -12.25 -5.56 14.49
CA ILE A 152 -13.48 -4.93 14.01
C ILE A 152 -14.69 -5.85 14.25
N ASN A 153 -14.58 -7.14 13.89
CA ASN A 153 -15.67 -8.12 14.05
C ASN A 153 -16.09 -8.36 15.50
N LYS A 154 -15.26 -8.00 16.49
CA LYS A 154 -15.62 -8.08 17.91
C LYS A 154 -16.59 -6.99 18.36
N VAL A 155 -16.62 -5.86 17.66
CA VAL A 155 -17.45 -4.70 18.01
C VAL A 155 -18.55 -4.45 16.98
N ASP A 156 -18.30 -4.78 15.72
CA ASP A 156 -19.29 -4.70 14.65
C ASP A 156 -19.81 -6.11 14.36
N THR A 157 -20.93 -6.45 15.01
CA THR A 157 -21.61 -7.73 14.82
C THR A 157 -22.54 -7.72 13.62
N SER A 158 -22.65 -6.59 12.90
CA SER A 158 -23.46 -6.53 11.68
C SER A 158 -22.71 -7.29 10.59
N SER A 159 -23.23 -8.47 10.22
CA SER A 159 -22.66 -9.32 9.17
C SER A 159 -22.90 -8.78 7.76
N GLU A 160 -23.53 -7.63 7.62
CA GLU A 160 -23.95 -7.04 6.36
C GLU A 160 -23.34 -5.65 6.23
N PHE A 161 -22.26 -5.53 5.46
CA PHE A 161 -21.89 -4.23 4.89
C PHE A 161 -23.09 -3.75 4.08
N SER A 162 -23.69 -2.64 4.48
CA SER A 162 -24.75 -2.05 3.67
C SER A 162 -24.13 -1.55 2.37
N ILE A 163 -24.89 -1.58 1.26
CA ILE A 163 -24.45 -0.97 0.00
C ILE A 163 -24.05 0.50 0.21
N GLU A 164 -24.63 1.16 1.22
CA GLU A 164 -24.35 2.55 1.57
C GLU A 164 -22.95 2.76 2.18
N ASP A 165 -22.31 1.70 2.67
CA ASP A 165 -20.97 1.71 3.27
C ASP A 165 -19.85 1.49 2.23
N LEU A 166 -20.19 1.04 1.01
CA LEU A 166 -19.22 0.84 -0.06
C LEU A 166 -18.54 2.15 -0.46
N GLY A 167 -17.23 2.08 -0.64
CA GLY A 167 -16.42 3.23 -1.04
C GLY A 167 -16.24 4.29 0.04
N LYS A 168 -16.52 3.96 1.31
CA LYS A 168 -16.38 4.89 2.45
C LYS A 168 -15.47 4.31 3.52
N LEU A 169 -14.63 5.18 4.07
CA LEU A 169 -13.82 4.88 5.23
C LEU A 169 -14.67 4.98 6.50
N LYS A 170 -14.92 3.86 7.17
CA LYS A 170 -15.68 3.75 8.42
C LYS A 170 -14.73 3.61 9.61
N PHE A 171 -14.92 4.39 10.67
CA PHE A 171 -14.10 4.35 11.88
C PHE A 171 -14.80 3.63 13.04
N TYR A 172 -14.02 2.91 13.83
CA TYR A 172 -14.45 2.14 15.00
C TYR A 172 -13.68 2.59 16.25
N PRO A 173 -14.00 3.78 16.81
CA PRO A 173 -13.27 4.33 17.96
C PRO A 173 -13.25 3.37 19.17
N MET A 174 -14.34 2.62 19.36
CA MET A 174 -14.50 1.66 20.45
C MET A 174 -13.48 0.51 20.43
N VAL A 175 -12.90 0.17 19.27
CA VAL A 175 -11.92 -0.92 19.17
C VAL A 175 -10.69 -0.61 20.01
N LEU A 176 -10.06 0.52 19.76
CA LEU A 176 -8.84 0.90 20.46
C LEU A 176 -9.14 1.36 21.90
N ASP A 177 -10.28 2.00 22.13
CA ASP A 177 -10.71 2.35 23.50
C ASP A 177 -10.88 1.12 24.39
N SER A 178 -11.41 0.02 23.83
CA SER A 178 -11.54 -1.25 24.54
C SER A 178 -10.19 -1.92 24.78
N MET A 179 -9.33 -1.99 23.76
CA MET A 179 -7.99 -2.58 23.87
C MET A 179 -7.09 -1.89 24.88
N TYR A 180 -7.21 -0.56 25.01
CA TYR A 180 -6.36 0.27 25.85
C TYR A 180 -7.17 0.95 26.97
N LYS A 181 -8.23 0.31 27.50
CA LYS A 181 -9.08 0.89 28.54
C LYS A 181 -8.33 1.35 29.80
N SER A 182 -7.25 0.65 30.15
CA SER A 182 -6.47 0.87 31.38
C SER A 182 -5.07 1.42 31.12
N THR A 183 -4.72 1.72 29.87
CA THR A 183 -3.37 2.13 29.46
C THR A 183 -3.46 3.21 28.39
N SER A 184 -2.41 3.99 28.17
CA SER A 184 -2.41 4.90 27.03
C SER A 184 -2.46 4.14 25.70
N LYS A 185 -3.20 4.67 24.73
CA LYS A 185 -3.09 4.26 23.32
C LYS A 185 -1.63 4.34 22.85
N PRO A 186 -1.22 3.50 21.88
CA PRO A 186 0.18 3.38 21.48
C PRO A 186 0.67 4.68 20.84
N THR A 187 1.92 5.02 21.18
CA THR A 187 2.68 6.11 20.55
C THR A 187 3.66 5.50 19.55
N ILE A 188 3.80 6.13 18.40
CA ILE A 188 4.74 5.74 17.34
C ILE A 188 5.62 6.93 16.94
N ASN A 189 6.80 6.62 16.39
CA ASN A 189 7.62 7.60 15.69
C ASN A 189 7.12 7.68 14.23
N TYR A 190 7.03 8.88 13.69
CA TYR A 190 6.75 9.09 12.27
C TYR A 190 7.86 9.88 11.60
N TYR A 191 8.01 9.66 10.30
CA TYR A 191 9.10 10.17 9.49
C TYR A 191 8.54 10.92 8.28
N LYS A 192 9.10 12.10 8.06
CA LYS A 192 8.78 13.04 6.97
C LYS A 192 9.94 13.12 6.00
N ILE A 193 9.73 13.78 4.86
CA ILE A 193 10.81 14.06 3.90
C ILE A 193 12.01 14.79 4.53
N ASN A 194 11.77 15.62 5.56
CA ASN A 194 12.80 16.48 6.15
C ASN A 194 12.78 16.50 7.70
N GLY A 195 12.28 15.44 8.34
CA GLY A 195 12.25 15.40 9.80
C GLY A 195 11.47 14.24 10.37
N THR A 196 11.32 14.26 11.69
CA THR A 196 10.63 13.22 12.46
C THR A 196 9.67 13.84 13.46
N GLY A 197 8.83 13.00 14.05
CA GLY A 197 8.04 13.36 15.21
C GLY A 197 7.49 12.11 15.90
N THR A 198 6.67 12.34 16.91
CA THR A 198 5.92 11.27 17.59
C THR A 198 4.45 11.60 17.58
N THR A 199 3.61 10.58 17.45
CA THR A 199 2.15 10.73 17.48
C THR A 199 1.52 9.51 18.13
N LYS A 200 0.24 9.63 18.49
CA LYS A 200 -0.57 8.54 19.04
C LYS A 200 -1.47 7.98 17.96
N ILE A 201 -1.71 6.67 18.03
CA ILE A 201 -2.81 6.07 17.27
C ILE A 201 -4.12 6.38 17.98
N THR A 202 -5.10 6.90 17.24
CA THR A 202 -6.38 7.34 17.81
C THR A 202 -7.48 6.32 17.59
N GLU A 203 -7.64 5.84 16.36
CA GLU A 203 -8.78 5.01 15.94
C GLU A 203 -8.35 3.98 14.89
N LEU A 204 -9.10 2.89 14.78
CA LEU A 204 -9.02 1.94 13.67
C LEU A 204 -10.21 2.18 12.76
N GLY A 205 -9.97 2.27 11.45
CA GLY A 205 -11.00 2.30 10.42
C GLY A 205 -10.81 1.20 9.39
N SER A 206 -11.87 0.95 8.63
CA SER A 206 -11.89 0.06 7.47
C SER A 206 -12.47 0.78 6.27
N TYR A 207 -11.89 0.51 5.10
CA TYR A 207 -12.45 0.86 3.81
C TYR A 207 -12.72 -0.44 3.05
N PHE A 208 -13.90 -0.54 2.44
CA PHE A 208 -14.28 -1.67 1.61
C PHE A 208 -15.01 -1.16 0.36
N ASP A 209 -14.57 -1.64 -0.79
CA ASP A 209 -15.12 -1.33 -2.11
C ASP A 209 -14.91 -2.54 -3.03
N GLU A 210 -15.41 -2.49 -4.27
CA GLU A 210 -15.38 -3.63 -5.21
C GLU A 210 -13.98 -4.21 -5.42
N CYS A 211 -12.96 -3.34 -5.53
CA CYS A 211 -11.60 -3.75 -5.81
C CYS A 211 -10.57 -3.35 -4.73
N LEU A 212 -10.96 -2.57 -3.72
CA LEU A 212 -10.03 -2.06 -2.72
C LEU A 212 -10.59 -2.29 -1.31
N GLU A 213 -9.84 -3.03 -0.51
CA GLU A 213 -10.09 -3.20 0.92
C GLU A 213 -8.81 -2.86 1.69
N PHE A 214 -8.91 -2.00 2.70
CA PHE A 214 -7.80 -1.71 3.60
C PHE A 214 -8.28 -1.32 5.00
N TYR A 215 -7.37 -1.41 5.96
CA TYR A 215 -7.54 -0.89 7.31
C TYR A 215 -6.64 0.33 7.52
N LEU A 216 -7.13 1.31 8.29
CA LEU A 216 -6.42 2.54 8.59
C LEU A 216 -6.35 2.76 10.10
N TYR A 217 -5.15 2.85 10.64
CA TYR A 217 -4.93 3.37 11.99
C TYR A 217 -4.70 4.88 11.94
N SER A 218 -5.69 5.65 12.37
CA SER A 218 -5.62 7.11 12.37
C SER A 218 -4.58 7.64 13.35
N LEU A 219 -3.89 8.70 12.95
CA LEU A 219 -2.92 9.40 13.80
C LEU A 219 -3.58 10.59 14.52
N ASP A 220 -3.08 10.92 15.71
CA ASP A 220 -3.34 12.22 16.32
C ASP A 220 -2.60 13.30 15.53
N THR A 221 -3.38 14.13 14.82
CA THR A 221 -2.83 15.17 13.93
C THR A 221 -2.60 16.50 14.62
N THR A 222 -2.75 16.61 15.95
CA THR A 222 -2.59 17.89 16.66
C THR A 222 -1.23 18.55 16.42
N SER A 223 -0.17 17.74 16.26
CA SER A 223 1.20 18.20 15.95
C SER A 223 1.60 18.04 14.48
N ILE A 224 0.67 17.64 13.60
CA ILE A 224 0.93 17.32 12.20
C ILE A 224 0.27 18.39 11.32
N SER A 225 1.07 19.16 10.59
CA SER A 225 0.53 20.11 9.62
C SER A 225 -0.09 19.40 8.41
N LYS A 226 -1.08 20.01 7.76
CA LYS A 226 -1.58 19.53 6.46
C LYS A 226 -0.48 19.48 5.38
N SER A 227 0.50 20.38 5.48
CA SER A 227 1.65 20.43 4.56
C SER A 227 2.74 19.41 4.88
N ASP A 228 2.65 18.71 6.02
CA ASP A 228 3.63 17.71 6.38
C ASP A 228 3.53 16.50 5.45
N LYS A 229 4.65 16.19 4.81
CA LYS A 229 4.83 15.06 3.91
C LYS A 229 5.30 13.85 4.70
N ILE A 230 4.39 13.26 5.49
CA ILE A 230 4.65 12.07 6.31
C ILE A 230 4.67 10.85 5.41
N LEU A 231 5.63 9.96 5.64
CA LEU A 231 5.92 8.84 4.75
C LEU A 231 5.72 7.48 5.43
N PHE A 232 6.27 7.29 6.62
CA PHE A 232 6.21 6.02 7.33
C PHE A 232 6.33 6.21 8.82
N SER A 233 6.07 5.14 9.56
CA SER A 233 6.22 5.07 11.02
C SER A 233 7.02 3.87 11.46
N SER A 234 7.52 3.95 12.69
CA SER A 234 8.14 2.83 13.38
C SER A 234 7.86 2.95 14.89
N PRO A 235 7.66 1.82 15.60
CA PRO A 235 7.69 1.82 17.06
C PRO A 235 9.11 2.12 17.59
N LEU A 236 10.14 1.90 16.77
CA LEU A 236 11.53 2.20 17.11
C LEU A 236 11.88 3.64 16.74
N LYS A 237 12.84 4.21 17.46
CA LYS A 237 13.50 5.45 17.02
C LYS A 237 14.56 5.07 15.99
N LEU A 238 14.65 5.85 14.93
CA LEU A 238 15.63 5.73 13.86
C LEU A 238 16.46 7.01 13.78
N ASP A 239 17.75 6.85 13.52
CA ASP A 239 18.67 7.97 13.29
C ASP A 239 18.91 8.09 11.78
N LEU A 240 18.39 9.17 11.19
CA LEU A 240 18.37 9.37 9.73
C LEU A 240 19.07 10.65 9.35
N ILE A 241 19.73 10.62 8.19
CA ILE A 241 20.21 11.79 7.48
C ILE A 241 19.20 12.10 6.38
N PHE A 242 18.47 13.21 6.50
CA PHE A 242 17.47 13.65 5.52
C PHE A 242 18.16 14.26 4.30
N GLU A 243 18.21 13.51 3.21
CA GLU A 243 18.85 13.91 1.97
C GLU A 243 18.23 13.23 0.75
N SER A 244 18.30 13.90 -0.39
CA SER A 244 18.09 13.27 -1.69
C SER A 244 19.43 12.80 -2.24
N ASN A 245 19.44 11.63 -2.84
CA ASN A 245 20.58 11.00 -3.50
C ASN A 245 20.26 10.76 -4.99
N PRO A 246 20.60 11.72 -5.87
CA PRO A 246 20.30 11.63 -7.30
C PRO A 246 20.92 10.40 -8.00
N THR A 247 22.03 9.88 -7.46
CA THR A 247 22.66 8.67 -8.00
C THR A 247 21.78 7.45 -7.76
N VAL A 248 21.27 7.26 -6.53
CA VAL A 248 20.35 6.16 -6.21
C VAL A 248 19.05 6.31 -6.98
N ASP A 249 18.50 7.53 -7.04
CA ASP A 249 17.28 7.83 -7.80
C ASP A 249 17.41 7.47 -9.30
N SER A 250 18.56 7.77 -9.90
CA SER A 250 18.86 7.43 -11.30
C SER A 250 18.97 5.92 -11.50
N ILE A 251 19.59 5.19 -10.57
CA ILE A 251 19.67 3.73 -10.64
C ILE A 251 18.26 3.14 -10.58
N ILE A 252 17.43 3.55 -9.62
CA ILE A 252 16.05 3.09 -9.47
C ILE A 252 15.26 3.27 -10.78
N ARG A 253 15.37 4.46 -11.40
CA ARG A 253 14.68 4.81 -12.63
C ARG A 253 15.19 4.02 -13.84
N SER A 254 16.50 3.86 -13.97
CA SER A 254 17.11 3.15 -15.11
C SER A 254 16.94 1.64 -15.03
N ASP A 255 16.82 1.10 -13.82
CA ASP A 255 16.58 -0.32 -13.57
C ASP A 255 15.08 -0.69 -13.71
N TYR A 256 14.22 0.26 -14.05
CA TYR A 256 12.80 -0.02 -14.28
C TYR A 256 12.58 -0.80 -15.59
N LYS A 257 11.82 -1.90 -15.51
CA LYS A 257 11.53 -2.81 -16.64
C LYS A 257 10.03 -2.88 -16.90
N LYS A 258 9.54 -2.01 -17.78
CA LYS A 258 8.11 -1.92 -18.13
C LYS A 258 7.56 -3.25 -18.66
N GLU A 259 8.38 -3.97 -19.43
CA GLU A 259 8.06 -5.26 -20.02
C GLU A 259 7.88 -6.39 -19.00
N CYS A 260 8.36 -6.20 -17.76
CA CYS A 260 8.23 -7.18 -16.68
C CYS A 260 7.07 -6.88 -15.73
N LEU A 261 6.25 -5.87 -16.04
CA LEU A 261 5.12 -5.49 -15.21
C LEU A 261 3.86 -6.25 -15.62
N ASP A 262 3.32 -7.00 -14.66
CA ASP A 262 1.98 -7.56 -14.75
C ASP A 262 0.92 -6.59 -14.20
N CYS A 263 1.35 -5.62 -13.39
CA CYS A 263 0.51 -4.56 -12.82
C CYS A 263 1.15 -3.17 -12.91
N PRO A 264 0.34 -2.09 -12.96
CA PRO A 264 0.76 -0.74 -12.60
C PRO A 264 1.57 -0.70 -11.30
N ASN A 265 2.66 0.05 -11.29
CA ASN A 265 3.40 0.42 -10.09
C ASN A 265 4.11 1.77 -10.31
N SER A 266 4.56 2.40 -9.24
CA SER A 266 5.26 3.69 -9.29
C SER A 266 6.76 3.58 -9.07
N ASN A 267 7.36 2.41 -9.35
CA ASN A 267 8.78 2.16 -9.06
C ASN A 267 9.71 3.13 -9.81
N GLN A 268 9.41 3.51 -11.05
CA GLN A 268 10.23 4.50 -11.78
C GLN A 268 10.19 5.92 -11.19
N TYR A 269 9.18 6.22 -10.36
CA TYR A 269 8.98 7.53 -9.74
C TYR A 269 9.54 7.63 -8.34
N GLN A 270 10.07 6.53 -7.79
CA GLN A 270 10.65 6.51 -6.46
C GLN A 270 11.87 7.44 -6.35
N LYS A 271 11.92 8.20 -5.27
CA LYS A 271 12.99 9.13 -4.93
C LYS A 271 13.42 8.94 -3.49
N THR A 272 14.71 9.09 -3.25
CA THR A 272 15.32 9.10 -1.92
C THR A 272 14.95 10.37 -1.16
N PHE A 273 14.73 10.23 0.15
CA PHE A 273 14.52 11.35 1.06
C PHE A 273 15.32 11.25 2.36
N ALA A 274 15.79 10.06 2.70
CA ALA A 274 16.63 9.85 3.86
C ALA A 274 17.57 8.66 3.66
N ARG A 275 18.69 8.70 4.38
CA ARG A 275 19.64 7.62 4.51
C ARG A 275 19.77 7.21 5.97
N ILE A 276 19.99 5.93 6.23
CA ILE A 276 20.30 5.43 7.59
C ILE A 276 21.65 5.99 8.03
N GLU A 277 21.69 6.73 9.14
CA GLU A 277 22.94 7.25 9.69
C GLU A 277 23.91 6.10 10.01
N GLY A 278 25.17 6.26 9.60
CA GLY A 278 26.21 5.23 9.71
C GLY A 278 26.28 4.24 8.54
N SER A 279 25.42 4.36 7.52
CA SER A 279 25.45 3.52 6.32
C SER A 279 25.38 4.34 5.03
N ASP A 280 26.23 4.05 4.05
CA ASP A 280 26.20 4.70 2.73
C ASP A 280 25.35 3.97 1.69
N ASN A 281 24.75 2.84 2.08
CA ASN A 281 24.08 1.93 1.16
C ASN A 281 22.60 1.69 1.50
N LEU A 282 22.06 2.29 2.56
CA LEU A 282 20.68 2.11 2.99
C LEU A 282 19.88 3.41 2.91
N PHE A 283 18.88 3.43 2.03
CA PHE A 283 18.12 4.62 1.74
C PHE A 283 16.62 4.36 1.89
N PHE A 284 15.91 5.31 2.48
CA PHE A 284 14.47 5.35 2.36
C PHE A 284 14.07 6.07 1.08
N VAL A 285 13.12 5.48 0.36
CA VAL A 285 12.57 6.00 -0.89
C VAL A 285 11.05 6.06 -0.81
N TYR A 286 10.47 6.94 -1.61
CA TYR A 286 9.03 7.06 -1.76
C TYR A 286 8.67 7.43 -3.20
N ALA A 287 7.49 7.00 -3.64
CA ALA A 287 6.80 7.58 -4.78
C ALA A 287 5.43 8.06 -4.29
N ASP A 288 5.17 9.35 -4.32
CA ASP A 288 3.90 9.92 -3.86
C ASP A 288 3.70 11.36 -4.34
N THR A 289 2.44 11.80 -4.37
CA THR A 289 2.07 13.22 -4.42
C THR A 289 1.44 13.69 -3.10
N PHE A 290 1.66 14.96 -2.78
CA PHE A 290 1.32 15.54 -1.47
C PHE A 290 0.52 16.82 -1.66
N PRO A 291 -0.40 17.16 -0.74
CA PRO A 291 -0.65 16.48 0.55
C PRO A 291 -1.50 15.21 0.45
N ILE A 292 -2.29 15.08 -0.60
CA ILE A 292 -3.08 13.90 -0.95
C ILE A 292 -2.59 13.43 -2.31
N ASN A 293 -2.53 12.11 -2.49
CA ASN A 293 -2.10 11.52 -3.74
C ASN A 293 -3.23 11.50 -4.78
N ASP A 294 -3.07 12.28 -5.83
CA ASP A 294 -4.03 12.45 -6.94
C ASP A 294 -3.41 12.14 -8.32
N GLU A 295 -2.09 11.90 -8.40
CA GLU A 295 -1.39 11.67 -9.68
C GLU A 295 -0.90 10.24 -9.88
N LEU A 296 -0.53 9.53 -8.80
CA LEU A 296 0.04 8.18 -8.90
C LEU A 296 -1.01 7.13 -8.56
N ASP A 297 -1.21 6.13 -9.41
CA ASP A 297 -2.13 5.03 -9.08
C ASP A 297 -1.64 4.18 -7.91
N THR A 298 -0.31 4.15 -7.70
CA THR A 298 0.39 3.23 -6.80
C THR A 298 1.47 3.90 -5.96
N PRO A 299 1.14 4.86 -5.08
CA PRO A 299 2.13 5.47 -4.21
C PRO A 299 2.77 4.41 -3.30
N SER A 300 4.08 4.55 -3.07
CA SER A 300 4.89 3.54 -2.39
C SER A 300 5.88 4.15 -1.40
N ARG A 301 6.34 3.30 -0.48
CA ARG A 301 7.35 3.54 0.54
C ARG A 301 8.29 2.35 0.57
N ALA A 302 9.58 2.62 0.73
CA ALA A 302 10.54 1.53 0.82
C ALA A 302 11.82 1.90 1.58
N LEU A 303 12.47 0.86 2.08
CA LEU A 303 13.87 0.87 2.50
C LEU A 303 14.64 0.04 1.47
N VAL A 304 15.57 0.67 0.78
CA VAL A 304 16.39 0.03 -0.25
C VAL A 304 17.84 -0.09 0.18
N TYR A 305 18.46 -1.21 -0.20
CA TYR A 305 19.88 -1.45 -0.12
C TYR A 305 20.51 -1.36 -1.51
N ARG A 306 21.58 -0.57 -1.64
CA ARG A 306 22.45 -0.53 -2.82
C ARG A 306 23.63 -1.48 -2.60
N ASN A 307 23.72 -2.53 -3.40
CA ASN A 307 24.88 -3.44 -3.33
C ASN A 307 26.12 -2.86 -4.05
N LYS A 308 27.22 -3.60 -4.05
CA LYS A 308 28.49 -3.17 -4.66
C LYS A 308 28.41 -3.09 -6.18
N GLU A 309 27.50 -3.86 -6.76
CA GLU A 309 27.19 -3.94 -8.19
C GLU A 309 26.21 -2.83 -8.63
N ASN A 310 25.85 -1.89 -7.75
CA ASN A 310 24.89 -0.81 -7.98
C ASN A 310 23.46 -1.29 -8.26
N GLU A 311 23.09 -2.45 -7.74
CA GLU A 311 21.73 -2.96 -7.81
C GLU A 311 20.92 -2.51 -6.60
N ILE A 312 19.62 -2.30 -6.81
CA ILE A 312 18.66 -1.89 -5.79
C ILE A 312 17.91 -3.11 -5.29
N ILE A 313 17.95 -3.31 -3.98
CA ILE A 313 17.30 -4.41 -3.28
C ILE A 313 16.34 -3.83 -2.24
N TYR A 314 15.06 -4.18 -2.32
CA TYR A 314 14.09 -3.79 -1.31
C TYR A 314 14.25 -4.64 -0.05
N LEU A 315 14.55 -3.98 1.07
CA LEU A 315 14.55 -4.59 2.40
C LEU A 315 13.20 -4.43 3.10
N TRP A 316 12.45 -3.40 2.72
CA TRP A 316 11.05 -3.17 3.05
C TRP A 316 10.40 -2.42 1.89
N TYR A 317 9.17 -2.77 1.55
CA TYR A 317 8.41 -2.17 0.47
C TYR A 317 6.93 -2.30 0.78
N GLU A 318 6.21 -1.19 0.69
CA GLU A 318 4.76 -1.13 0.78
C GLU A 318 4.25 -0.14 -0.26
N GLU A 319 3.12 -0.47 -0.88
CA GLU A 319 2.44 0.38 -1.85
C GLU A 319 0.93 0.33 -1.62
N ILE A 320 0.24 1.34 -2.12
CA ILE A 320 -1.22 1.33 -2.17
C ILE A 320 -1.68 1.35 -3.60
N ASP A 321 -2.47 0.35 -4.02
CA ASP A 321 -3.20 0.44 -5.28
C ASP A 321 -4.50 1.24 -5.09
N PHE A 322 -4.45 2.54 -5.34
CA PHE A 322 -5.64 3.40 -5.25
C PHE A 322 -6.62 3.18 -6.40
N PHE A 323 -6.17 2.61 -7.51
CA PHE A 323 -7.06 2.20 -8.60
C PHE A 323 -7.84 0.92 -8.23
N GLY A 324 -7.27 0.08 -7.37
CA GLY A 324 -7.89 -1.10 -6.74
C GLY A 324 -8.01 -2.31 -7.67
N CYS A 325 -8.35 -2.12 -8.94
CA CYS A 325 -8.52 -3.23 -9.89
C CYS A 325 -7.28 -3.47 -10.78
N SER A 326 -6.12 -2.88 -10.45
CA SER A 326 -4.96 -2.82 -11.35
C SER A 326 -4.31 -4.17 -11.62
N CYS A 327 -4.53 -5.12 -10.71
CA CYS A 327 -3.89 -6.43 -10.66
C CYS A 327 -4.87 -7.61 -10.72
N LEU A 328 -6.16 -7.37 -11.02
CA LEU A 328 -7.20 -8.41 -11.01
C LEU A 328 -7.21 -9.31 -12.25
#